data_AF-D9SHT8-F1
#
_entry.id   AF-D9SHT8-F1
#
_cell.length_a   1.000
_cell.length_b   1.000
_cell.length_c   1.000
_cell.angle_alpha   90.00
_cell.angle_beta   90.00
_cell.angle_gamma   90.00
#
_symmetry.space_group_name_H-M   'P 1'
#
loop_
_entity.id
_entity.type
_entity.pdbx_description
1 polymer ?
#
loop_
_entity_poly.entity_id
_entity_poly.type
_entity_poly.pdbx_seq_one_letter_code
_entity_poly.pdbx_strand_id
1 'polypeptide(L)' 'MKVEDALWTAKQVSEYLNVGERQVAERYAFIPGFPASIRLPSLKGKGLYRWKKSDIFAWVDGLQKAR' A
#
# COMPACT_ATOMS: atom_id res chain seq x y z
N MET A 1 20.27 13.02 0.00
CA MET A 1 19.07 13.17 0.88
C MET A 1 18.36 11.82 0.95
N LYS A 2 18.35 11.16 2.11
CA LYS A 2 17.43 10.02 2.32
C LYS A 2 16.05 10.65 2.49
N VAL A 3 15.23 10.63 1.45
CA VAL A 3 13.81 10.95 1.61
C VAL A 3 13.26 9.86 2.51
N GLU A 4 12.82 10.22 3.70
CA GLU A 4 12.14 9.29 4.61
C GLU A 4 10.89 8.80 3.88
N ASP A 5 10.95 7.56 3.39
CA ASP A 5 9.88 6.96 2.61
C ASP A 5 8.68 6.71 3.53
N ALA A 6 7.67 7.57 3.39
CA ALA A 6 6.54 7.60 4.29
C ALA A 6 5.77 6.28 4.23
N LEU A 7 5.44 5.74 5.41
CA LEU A 7 4.61 4.55 5.53
C LEU A 7 3.13 4.93 5.43
N TRP A 8 2.50 4.54 4.34
CA TRP A 8 1.09 4.75 4.07
C TRP A 8 0.20 3.68 4.70
N THR A 9 -0.93 4.14 5.22
CA THR A 9 -2.04 3.31 5.69
C THR A 9 -2.91 2.83 4.51
N ALA A 10 -3.80 1.85 4.75
CA ALA A 10 -4.75 1.40 3.73
C ALA A 10 -5.63 2.55 3.23
N LYS A 11 -6.05 3.45 4.14
CA LYS A 11 -6.76 4.68 3.82
C LYS A 11 -5.99 5.57 2.84
N GLN A 12 -4.73 5.89 3.14
CA GLN A 12 -3.91 6.75 2.27
C GLN A 12 -3.66 6.13 0.89
N VAL A 13 -3.41 4.82 0.84
CA VAL A 13 -3.31 4.10 -0.43
C VAL A 13 -4.63 4.17 -1.20
N SER A 14 -5.76 3.98 -0.52
CA SER A 14 -7.08 4.01 -1.16
C SER A 14 -7.46 5.38 -1.68
N GLU A 15 -7.09 6.45 -0.97
CA GLU A 15 -7.27 7.84 -1.42
C GLU A 15 -6.43 8.13 -2.66
N TYR A 16 -5.18 7.67 -2.68
CA TYR A 16 -4.31 7.85 -3.85
C TYR A 16 -4.80 7.07 -5.07
N LEU A 17 -5.23 5.83 -4.89
CA LEU A 17 -5.72 4.96 -5.97
C LEU A 17 -7.19 5.22 -6.33
N ASN A 18 -7.88 6.08 -5.59
CA ASN A 18 -9.32 6.35 -5.69
C ASN A 18 -10.19 5.08 -5.65
N VAL A 19 -9.91 4.19 -4.67
CA VAL A 19 -10.65 2.94 -4.43
C VAL A 19 -11.12 2.85 -2.98
N GLY A 20 -11.86 1.79 -2.62
CA GLY A 20 -12.26 1.57 -1.23
C GLY A 20 -11.11 1.09 -0.34
N GLU A 21 -10.99 1.63 0.88
CA GLU A 21 -9.99 1.22 1.88
C GLU A 21 -10.03 -0.29 2.16
N ARG A 22 -11.24 -0.84 2.29
CA ARG A 22 -11.45 -2.28 2.49
C ARG A 22 -10.93 -3.10 1.30
N GLN A 23 -11.06 -2.58 0.09
CA GLN A 23 -10.53 -3.21 -1.11
C GLN A 23 -9.00 -3.26 -1.05
N VAL A 24 -8.35 -2.20 -0.57
CA VAL A 24 -6.89 -2.17 -0.40
C VAL A 24 -6.42 -3.25 0.59
N ALA A 25 -7.04 -3.27 1.78
CA ALA A 25 -6.63 -4.17 2.85
C ALA A 25 -6.98 -5.66 2.61
N GLU A 26 -8.12 -5.95 1.98
CA GLU A 26 -8.64 -7.32 1.84
C GLU A 26 -8.42 -7.91 0.44
N ARG A 27 -8.24 -7.08 -0.59
CA ARG A 27 -8.02 -7.56 -1.97
C ARG A 27 -6.64 -7.21 -2.47
N TYR A 28 -6.32 -5.92 -2.62
CA TYR A 28 -5.05 -5.50 -3.23
C TYR A 28 -3.83 -6.04 -2.48
N ALA A 29 -3.87 -6.05 -1.15
CA ALA A 29 -2.80 -6.60 -0.32
C ALA A 29 -2.42 -8.06 -0.64
N PHE A 30 -3.31 -8.83 -1.29
CA PHE A 30 -3.12 -10.23 -1.65
C PHE A 30 -2.95 -10.45 -3.16
N ILE A 31 -3.01 -9.40 -3.98
CA ILE A 31 -2.84 -9.52 -5.43
C ILE A 31 -1.36 -9.76 -5.75
N PRO A 32 -1.03 -10.76 -6.57
CA PRO A 32 0.33 -10.94 -7.08
C PRO A 32 0.84 -9.69 -7.77
N GLY A 33 2.00 -9.19 -7.35
CA GLY A 33 2.62 -7.99 -7.90
C GLY A 33 2.18 -6.68 -7.25
N PHE A 34 1.23 -6.69 -6.30
CA PHE A 34 0.96 -5.52 -5.47
C PHE A 34 2.09 -5.30 -4.44
N PRO A 35 2.38 -4.05 -4.02
CA PRO A 35 3.42 -3.77 -3.04
C PRO A 35 3.27 -4.54 -1.73
N ALA A 36 4.41 -5.05 -1.24
CA ALA A 36 4.47 -5.83 -0.01
C ALA A 36 4.06 -4.97 1.19
N SER A 37 3.13 -5.50 1.97
CA SER A 37 2.70 -4.82 3.19
C SER A 37 3.65 -5.09 4.35
N ILE A 38 3.98 -4.03 5.09
CA ILE A 38 4.66 -4.08 6.37
C ILE A 38 3.58 -4.24 7.44
N ARG A 39 3.62 -5.38 8.15
CA ARG A 39 2.67 -5.65 9.23
C ARG A 39 3.21 -5.10 10.53
N LEU A 40 2.59 -4.03 11.04
CA LEU A 40 2.93 -3.52 12.36
C LEU A 40 2.29 -4.39 13.44
N PRO A 41 3.03 -4.76 14.50
CA PRO A 41 2.45 -5.45 15.64
C PRO A 41 1.42 -4.52 16.30
N SER A 42 0.21 -5.04 16.53
CA SER A 42 -0.84 -4.34 17.26
C SER A 42 -0.98 -4.99 18.63
N LEU A 43 -1.01 -4.18 19.68
CA LEU A 43 -1.26 -4.61 21.05
C LEU A 43 -2.73 -4.99 21.30
N LYS A 44 -3.66 -4.51 20.44
CA LYS A 44 -5.10 -4.78 20.53
C LYS A 44 -5.73 -4.85 19.13
N GLY A 45 -5.71 -6.03 18.49
CA GLY A 45 -6.52 -6.30 17.28
C GLY A 45 -5.74 -6.66 16.01
N LYS A 46 -6.40 -6.58 14.85
CA LYS A 46 -5.81 -6.91 13.54
C LYS A 46 -4.61 -6.00 13.28
N GLY A 47 -3.46 -6.61 12.98
CA GLY A 47 -2.21 -5.90 12.68
C GLY A 47 -2.41 -4.86 11.57
N LEU A 48 -1.86 -3.67 11.76
CA LEU A 48 -2.01 -2.57 10.82
C LEU A 48 -1.05 -2.77 9.66
N TYR A 49 -1.59 -3.01 8.47
CA TYR A 49 -0.80 -3.04 7.26
C TYR A 49 -0.35 -1.63 6.89
N ARG A 50 0.91 -1.51 6.48
CA ARG A 50 1.52 -0.30 5.96
C ARG A 50 2.22 -0.60 4.66
N TRP A 51 2.31 0.40 3.79
CA TRP A 51 3.03 0.31 2.52
C TRP A 51 4.01 1.47 2.42
N LYS A 52 5.16 1.24 1.80
CA LYS A 52 6.00 2.36 1.43
C LYS A 52 5.34 3.14 0.31
N LYS A 53 5.32 4.47 0.45
CA LYS A 53 4.77 5.37 -0.56
C LYS A 53 5.46 5.16 -1.91
N SER A 54 6.78 5.05 -1.92
CA SER A 54 7.54 4.85 -3.17
C SER A 54 7.19 3.55 -3.88
N ASP A 55 6.93 2.46 -3.14
CA ASP A 55 6.56 1.17 -3.76
C ASP A 55 5.20 1.25 -4.44
N ILE A 56 4.24 1.98 -3.86
CA ILE A 56 2.91 2.22 -4.44
C ILE A 56 3.02 3.02 -5.74
N PHE A 57 3.84 4.07 -5.77
CA PHE A 57 4.08 4.85 -6.99
C PHE A 57 4.78 4.01 -8.07
N ALA A 58 5.83 3.29 -7.71
CA ALA A 58 6.55 2.44 -8.65
C ALA A 58 5.63 1.37 -9.28
N TRP A 59 4.71 0.82 -8.48
CA TRP A 59 3.71 -0.12 -8.97
C TRP A 59 2.74 0.52 -9.96
N VAL A 60 2.19 1.70 -9.66
CA VAL A 60 1.30 2.44 -10.58
C VAL A 60 2.02 2.82 -11.87
N ASP A 61 3.26 3.32 -11.78
CA ASP A 61 4.09 3.65 -12.96
C ASP A 61 4.35 2.40 -13.82
N GLY A 62 4.56 1.25 -13.19
CA GLY A 62 4.72 -0.04 -13.88
C GLY A 62 3.46 -0.45 -14.65
N LEU A 63 2.27 -0.25 -14.07
CA LEU A 63 0.99 -0.50 -14.75
C LEU A 63 0.81 0.41 -15.98
N GLN A 64 1.24 1.67 -15.91
CA GLN A 64 1.15 2.60 -17.03
C GLN A 64 2.10 2.23 -18.18
N LYS A 65 3.31 1.77 -17.88
CA LYS A 65 4.31 1.38 -18.88
C LYS A 65 4.02 0.04 -19.56
N ALA A 66 3.21 -0.82 -18.94
CA ALA A 66 2.76 -2.08 -19.52
C ALA A 66 1.62 -1.89 -20.56
N ARG A 67 1.19 -0.64 -20.79
CA ARG A 67 0.09 -0.26 -21.70
C ARG A 67 0.63 0.42 -22.94
#